data_AF-A0A2V0P4I9-F1
#
_entry.id   AF-A0A2V0P4I9-F1
#
_cell.length_a   1.000
_cell.length_b   1.000
_cell.length_c   1.000
_cell.angle_alpha   90.00
_cell.angle_beta   90.00
_cell.angle_gamma   90.00
#
_symmetry.space_group_name_H-M   'P 1'
#
loop_
_entity.id
_entity.type
_entity.pdbx_description
1 polymer ?
#
loop_
_entity_poly.entity_id
_entity_poly.type
_entity_poly.pdbx_seq_one_letter_code
_entity_poly.pdbx_strand_id
1 'polypeptide(L)'
;MAPKAKRVHPAQLIGQLRAEIAVRRHELNAALAANARAHLHLALLTAMHAIGAALQRTGLFKAAPREARGLGDLEDPAVDDAALADAVDERVGRLISEMRRASAGDTLSSGASGVGGGGSRGGGGSGGSRGGSAAGRGAASFGGASEASGSHGASLPAVSGSASGGGSGGAGSFTGDASADSADVPPLGGVGVSTSVFIESTAAASQLPMSKGEFMDYYRDRVQEAALLAHQAAVDPTVEQELAVLMHQFGSEMIGLVLSRMWLFELFNLNFVTGETKEAPAALWDRVTGCMKFTPTQAHTLALISTWWDGQDSVLVEQREALAAAALKAPDDVELQADIAEETSRLLGHYQACLVPVMVLLNTALLTPLQMAQYYVQAWPYMPVLTPFLTACQRQCAEISKRSAGGSAPRGGGGGGGGGARGAAARAAAADADAAVDEDEDDEEMPPDSD
;
A
#
# COMPACT_ATOMS: atom_id res chain seq x y z
N MET A 1 -33.56 -45.23 -46.84
CA MET A 1 -34.01 -43.83 -46.98
C MET A 1 -32.89 -42.93 -46.49
N ALA A 2 -32.24 -42.17 -47.38
CA ALA A 2 -31.19 -41.24 -46.97
C ALA A 2 -31.84 -40.02 -46.29
N PRO A 3 -31.37 -39.58 -45.11
CA PRO A 3 -31.91 -38.41 -44.44
C PRO A 3 -31.69 -37.19 -45.33
N LYS A 4 -32.77 -36.49 -45.70
CA LYS A 4 -32.69 -35.21 -46.42
C LYS A 4 -31.96 -34.20 -45.54
N ALA A 5 -30.76 -33.79 -45.95
CA ALA A 5 -29.98 -32.77 -45.25
C ALA A 5 -30.79 -31.47 -45.18
N LYS A 6 -31.02 -30.98 -43.96
CA LYS A 6 -31.74 -29.73 -43.68
C LYS A 6 -30.82 -28.58 -44.11
N ARG A 7 -31.22 -27.79 -45.12
CA ARG A 7 -30.46 -26.60 -45.53
C ARG A 7 -30.53 -25.55 -44.42
N VAL A 8 -29.41 -25.26 -43.77
CA VAL A 8 -29.31 -24.17 -42.78
C VAL A 8 -29.33 -22.84 -43.53
N HIS A 9 -30.17 -21.90 -43.07
CA HIS A 9 -30.27 -20.58 -43.69
C HIS A 9 -28.98 -19.77 -43.44
N PRO A 10 -28.36 -19.13 -44.45
CA PRO A 10 -27.10 -18.40 -44.28
C PRO A 10 -27.10 -17.37 -43.14
N ALA A 11 -28.22 -16.68 -42.93
CA ALA A 11 -28.36 -15.71 -41.83
C ALA A 11 -28.25 -16.37 -40.43
N GLN A 12 -28.75 -17.60 -40.28
CA GLN A 12 -28.65 -18.34 -39.02
C GLN A 12 -27.20 -18.75 -38.75
N LEU A 13 -26.48 -19.20 -39.79
CA LEU A 13 -25.06 -19.53 -39.69
C LEU A 13 -24.22 -18.29 -39.34
N ILE A 14 -24.47 -17.14 -39.98
CA ILE A 14 -23.79 -15.88 -39.65
C ILE A 14 -24.05 -15.47 -38.20
N GLY A 15 -25.30 -15.59 -37.73
CA GLY A 15 -25.66 -15.32 -36.34
C GLY A 15 -24.91 -16.22 -35.35
N GLN A 16 -24.84 -17.53 -35.64
CA GLN A 16 -24.10 -18.50 -34.84
C GLN A 16 -22.61 -18.19 -34.80
N LEU A 17 -21.98 -17.93 -35.95
CA LEU A 17 -20.56 -17.58 -36.01
C LEU A 17 -20.24 -16.28 -35.26
N ARG A 18 -21.12 -15.27 -35.32
CA ARG A 18 -20.95 -14.03 -34.55
C ARG A 18 -21.04 -14.27 -33.05
N ALA A 19 -21.98 -15.10 -32.60
CA ALA A 19 -22.11 -15.47 -31.20
C ALA A 19 -20.87 -16.26 -30.73
N GLU A 20 -20.40 -17.21 -31.53
CA GLU A 20 -19.19 -17.98 -31.23
C GLU A 20 -17.94 -17.10 -31.17
N ILE A 21 -17.76 -16.19 -32.12
CA ILE A 21 -16.65 -15.22 -32.11
C ILE A 21 -16.71 -14.34 -30.84
N ALA A 22 -17.90 -13.91 -30.43
CA ALA A 22 -18.07 -13.12 -29.21
C ALA A 22 -17.66 -13.91 -27.95
N VAL A 23 -18.08 -15.18 -27.85
CA VAL A 23 -17.69 -16.07 -26.76
C VAL A 23 -16.18 -16.31 -26.77
N ARG A 24 -15.59 -16.67 -27.91
CA ARG A 24 -14.14 -16.89 -28.03
C ARG A 24 -13.31 -15.64 -27.71
N ARG A 25 -13.79 -14.45 -28.11
CA ARG A 25 -13.15 -13.18 -27.75
C ARG A 25 -13.22 -12.92 -26.24
N HIS A 26 -14.35 -13.24 -25.61
CA HIS A 26 -14.49 -13.13 -24.16
C HIS A 26 -13.55 -14.11 -23.43
N GLU A 27 -13.50 -15.38 -23.85
CA GLU A 27 -12.57 -16.39 -23.32
C GLU A 27 -11.11 -15.96 -23.48
N LEU A 28 -10.72 -15.47 -24.66
CA LEU A 28 -9.37 -14.99 -24.92
C LEU A 28 -9.01 -13.80 -24.02
N ASN A 29 -9.92 -12.82 -23.89
CA ASN A 29 -9.70 -11.67 -23.01
C ASN A 29 -9.55 -12.10 -21.55
N ALA A 30 -10.37 -13.05 -21.08
CA ALA A 30 -10.27 -13.60 -19.73
C ALA A 30 -8.93 -14.33 -19.52
N ALA A 31 -8.49 -15.11 -20.50
CA ALA A 31 -7.20 -15.82 -20.46
C ALA A 31 -6.01 -14.85 -20.47
N LEU A 32 -6.06 -13.79 -21.29
CA LEU A 32 -5.02 -12.74 -21.32
C LEU A 32 -4.95 -12.00 -19.98
N ALA A 33 -6.09 -11.67 -19.37
CA ALA A 33 -6.15 -11.03 -18.06
C ALA A 33 -5.64 -11.95 -16.93
N ALA A 34 -5.91 -13.26 -17.02
CA ALA A 34 -5.36 -14.24 -16.07
C ALA A 34 -3.84 -14.37 -16.23
N ASN A 35 -3.33 -14.39 -17.46
CA ASN A 35 -1.90 -14.46 -17.74
C ASN A 35 -1.15 -13.20 -17.25
N ALA A 36 -1.71 -12.01 -17.50
CA ALA A 36 -1.14 -10.75 -17.01
C ALA A 36 -1.01 -10.74 -15.48
N ARG A 37 -2.03 -11.24 -14.77
CA ARG A 37 -2.01 -11.38 -13.30
C ARG A 37 -0.96 -12.38 -12.82
N ALA A 38 -0.79 -13.50 -13.52
CA ALA A 38 0.26 -14.48 -13.20
C ALA A 38 1.67 -13.90 -13.38
N HIS A 39 1.91 -13.15 -14.46
CA HIS A 39 3.18 -12.47 -14.69
C HIS A 39 3.47 -11.42 -13.61
N LEU A 40 2.46 -10.62 -13.23
CA LEU A 40 2.58 -9.64 -12.15
C LEU A 40 2.93 -10.32 -10.81
N HIS A 41 2.25 -11.42 -10.48
CA HIS A 41 2.53 -12.18 -9.26
C HIS A 41 3.96 -12.72 -9.24
N LEU A 42 4.42 -13.34 -10.34
CA LEU A 42 5.79 -13.84 -10.44
C LEU A 42 6.82 -12.71 -10.32
N ALA A 43 6.57 -11.56 -10.97
CA ALA A 43 7.44 -10.40 -10.88
C ALA A 43 7.53 -9.84 -9.45
N LEU A 44 6.39 -9.78 -8.74
CA LEU A 44 6.33 -9.35 -7.34
C LEU A 44 7.17 -10.26 -6.43
N LEU A 45 6.95 -11.58 -6.49
CA LEU A 45 7.70 -12.55 -5.68
C LEU A 45 9.21 -12.48 -5.98
N THR A 46 9.57 -12.35 -7.25
CA THR A 46 10.98 -12.24 -7.67
C THR A 46 11.62 -10.96 -7.15
N ALA A 47 10.89 -9.83 -7.18
CA ALA A 47 11.37 -8.56 -6.65
C ALA A 47 11.54 -8.59 -5.13
N MET A 48 10.56 -9.13 -4.38
CA MET A 48 10.68 -9.31 -2.92
C MET A 48 11.88 -10.18 -2.56
N HIS A 49 12.10 -11.27 -3.30
CA HIS A 49 13.24 -12.15 -3.07
C HIS A 49 14.58 -11.43 -3.33
N ALA A 50 14.71 -10.72 -4.45
CA ALA A 50 15.92 -9.97 -4.78
C ALA A 50 16.25 -8.91 -3.72
N ILE A 51 15.24 -8.16 -3.27
CA ILE A 51 15.39 -7.17 -2.18
C ILE A 51 15.83 -7.85 -0.89
N GLY A 52 15.20 -8.97 -0.53
CA GLY A 52 15.59 -9.76 0.64
C GLY A 52 17.05 -10.23 0.59
N ALA A 53 17.51 -10.71 -0.56
CA ALA A 53 18.90 -11.13 -0.76
C ALA A 53 19.89 -9.96 -0.62
N ALA A 54 19.58 -8.80 -1.19
CA ALA A 54 20.39 -7.59 -1.05
C ALA A 54 20.49 -7.11 0.39
N LEU A 55 19.37 -7.05 1.10
CA LEU A 55 19.36 -6.70 2.52
C LEU A 55 20.12 -7.72 3.37
N GLN A 56 20.11 -9.01 3.04
CA GLN A 56 20.93 -10.01 3.75
C GLN A 56 22.43 -9.76 3.58
N ARG A 57 22.89 -9.31 2.40
CA ARG A 57 24.30 -8.97 2.18
C ARG A 57 24.78 -7.77 2.98
N THR A 58 23.90 -6.82 3.26
CA THR A 58 24.24 -5.68 4.13
C THR A 58 24.55 -6.10 5.58
N GLY A 59 24.33 -7.37 5.95
CA GLY A 59 24.61 -7.90 7.29
C GLY A 59 23.58 -7.47 8.34
N LEU A 60 22.51 -6.80 7.94
CA LEU A 60 21.46 -6.29 8.84
C LEU A 60 20.57 -7.39 9.38
N PHE A 61 20.34 -8.45 8.59
CA PHE A 61 19.70 -9.65 9.09
C PHE A 61 20.74 -10.48 9.84
N LYS A 62 20.62 -10.54 11.18
CA LYS A 62 21.29 -11.58 11.96
C LYS A 62 20.82 -12.92 11.41
N ALA A 63 21.74 -13.67 10.80
CA ALA A 63 21.47 -14.77 9.89
C ALA A 63 20.31 -15.66 10.34
N ALA A 64 19.18 -15.60 9.63
CA ALA A 64 18.29 -16.74 9.59
C ALA A 64 19.10 -17.94 9.03
N PRO A 65 18.98 -19.15 9.59
CA PRO A 65 19.76 -20.30 9.16
C PRO A 65 19.66 -20.51 7.64
N ARG A 66 20.82 -20.56 6.97
CA ARG A 66 20.96 -20.71 5.50
C ARG A 66 20.28 -21.97 4.94
N GLU A 67 20.02 -22.95 5.79
CA GLU A 67 19.55 -24.29 5.40
C GLU A 67 18.10 -24.32 4.89
N ALA A 68 17.32 -23.26 5.09
CA ALA A 68 15.90 -23.24 4.73
C ALA A 68 15.60 -22.75 3.29
N ARG A 69 16.58 -22.24 2.53
CA ARG A 69 16.33 -21.61 1.22
C ARG A 69 17.10 -22.32 0.10
N GLY A 70 16.43 -23.24 -0.60
CA GLY A 70 16.97 -23.92 -1.78
C GLY A 70 17.05 -23.03 -3.03
N LEU A 71 17.78 -21.90 -2.98
CA LEU A 71 17.95 -20.95 -4.09
C LEU A 71 19.44 -20.61 -4.27
N GLY A 72 20.15 -21.46 -5.02
CA GLY A 72 21.62 -21.51 -5.04
C GLY A 72 22.37 -20.50 -5.90
N ASP A 73 21.70 -19.63 -6.68
CA ASP A 73 22.40 -18.86 -7.72
C ASP A 73 22.73 -17.40 -7.35
N LEU A 74 22.02 -16.77 -6.39
CA LEU A 74 22.27 -15.38 -5.95
C LEU A 74 23.07 -15.30 -4.64
N GLU A 75 23.23 -16.43 -3.96
CA GLU A 75 23.88 -16.53 -2.65
C GLU A 75 25.37 -16.89 -2.74
N ASP A 76 25.91 -17.02 -3.96
CA ASP A 76 27.34 -17.24 -4.15
C ASP A 76 28.11 -16.00 -3.63
N PRO A 77 28.98 -16.16 -2.60
CA PRO A 77 29.77 -15.06 -2.05
C PRO A 77 30.72 -14.44 -3.08
N ALA A 78 30.91 -15.06 -4.26
CA ALA A 78 31.69 -14.50 -5.36
C ALA A 78 30.93 -13.45 -6.20
N VAL A 79 29.61 -13.32 -6.05
CA VAL A 79 28.83 -12.33 -6.79
C VAL A 79 29.10 -10.94 -6.22
N ASP A 80 29.62 -10.06 -7.06
CA ASP A 80 29.90 -8.66 -6.75
C ASP A 80 28.64 -7.92 -6.24
N ASP A 81 28.82 -7.01 -5.28
CA ASP A 81 27.73 -6.21 -4.71
C ASP A 81 27.09 -5.29 -5.77
N ALA A 82 27.88 -4.81 -6.74
CA ALA A 82 27.37 -4.06 -7.88
C ALA A 82 26.42 -4.91 -8.76
N ALA A 83 26.77 -6.17 -9.00
CA ALA A 83 25.92 -7.09 -9.77
C ALA A 83 24.60 -7.40 -9.04
N LEU A 84 24.61 -7.45 -7.71
CA LEU A 84 23.40 -7.63 -6.92
C LEU A 84 22.52 -6.37 -6.95
N ALA A 85 23.12 -5.17 -6.82
CA ALA A 85 22.40 -3.90 -6.94
C ALA A 85 21.68 -3.79 -8.29
N ASP A 86 22.39 -4.06 -9.38
CA ASP A 86 21.84 -4.08 -10.74
C ASP A 86 20.70 -5.11 -10.87
N ALA A 87 20.89 -6.31 -10.31
CA ALA A 87 19.86 -7.36 -10.33
C ALA A 87 18.59 -6.94 -9.57
N VAL A 88 18.71 -6.30 -8.41
CA VAL A 88 17.55 -5.79 -7.66
C VAL A 88 16.79 -4.75 -8.47
N ASP A 89 17.49 -3.76 -9.02
CA ASP A 89 16.86 -2.70 -9.82
C ASP A 89 16.22 -3.26 -11.10
N GLU A 90 16.83 -4.26 -11.75
CA GLU A 90 16.23 -4.95 -12.89
C GLU A 90 14.91 -5.64 -12.50
N ARG A 91 14.88 -6.38 -11.38
CA ARG A 91 13.67 -7.12 -10.95
C ARG A 91 12.54 -6.17 -10.53
N VAL A 92 12.85 -5.10 -9.82
CA VAL A 92 11.87 -4.08 -9.46
C VAL A 92 11.39 -3.31 -10.70
N GLY A 93 12.29 -2.96 -11.63
CA GLY A 93 11.93 -2.36 -12.91
C GLY A 93 11.02 -3.25 -13.76
N ARG A 94 11.22 -4.57 -13.71
CA ARG A 94 10.33 -5.56 -14.34
C ARG A 94 8.95 -5.57 -13.69
N LEU A 95 8.86 -5.55 -12.36
CA LEU A 95 7.58 -5.43 -11.64
C LEU A 95 6.80 -4.18 -12.07
N ILE A 96 7.47 -3.01 -12.08
CA ILE A 96 6.85 -1.75 -12.52
C ILE A 96 6.35 -1.85 -13.96
N SER A 97 7.13 -2.48 -14.84
CA SER A 97 6.76 -2.69 -16.24
C SER A 97 5.54 -3.61 -16.40
N GLU A 98 5.45 -4.69 -15.62
CA GLU A 98 4.28 -5.58 -15.59
C GLU A 98 3.03 -4.87 -15.06
N MET A 99 3.17 -4.04 -14.02
CA MET A 99 2.08 -3.23 -13.51
C MET A 99 1.56 -2.24 -14.57
N ARG A 100 2.46 -1.54 -15.28
CA ARG A 100 2.07 -0.65 -16.40
C ARG A 100 1.35 -1.42 -17.50
N ARG A 101 1.83 -2.62 -17.85
CA ARG A 101 1.19 -3.48 -18.86
C ARG A 101 -0.20 -3.95 -18.43
N ALA A 102 -0.35 -4.37 -17.18
CA ALA A 102 -1.65 -4.75 -16.62
C ALA A 102 -2.64 -3.58 -16.66
N SER A 103 -2.18 -2.38 -16.28
CA SER A 103 -2.98 -1.15 -16.33
C SER A 103 -3.44 -0.78 -17.75
N ALA A 104 -2.57 -0.98 -18.75
CA ALA A 104 -2.90 -0.72 -20.15
C ALA A 104 -3.86 -1.77 -20.75
N GLY A 105 -3.85 -3.00 -20.24
CA GLY A 105 -4.78 -4.06 -20.67
C GLY A 105 -6.23 -3.76 -20.29
N ASP A 106 -6.46 -3.16 -19.13
CA ASP A 106 -7.80 -2.86 -18.62
C ASP A 106 -8.51 -1.77 -19.43
N THR A 107 -7.79 -0.77 -19.95
CA THR A 107 -8.37 0.32 -20.74
C THR A 107 -8.93 -0.17 -22.07
N LEU A 108 -8.23 -1.09 -22.75
CA LEU A 108 -8.63 -1.67 -24.05
C LEU A 108 -9.89 -2.53 -23.97
N SER A 109 -10.13 -3.17 -22.81
CA SER A 109 -11.32 -4.00 -22.60
C SER A 109 -12.61 -3.16 -22.52
N SER A 110 -12.54 -1.95 -21.94
CA SER A 110 -13.72 -1.10 -21.73
C SER A 110 -14.22 -0.41 -23.02
N GLY A 111 -13.32 -0.06 -23.95
CA GLY A 111 -13.66 0.75 -25.13
C GLY A 111 -14.42 0.00 -26.24
N ALA A 112 -14.37 -1.34 -26.26
CA ALA A 112 -14.92 -2.13 -27.36
C ALA A 112 -16.45 -2.29 -27.34
N SER A 113 -17.14 -1.91 -26.25
CA SER A 113 -18.58 -2.16 -26.08
C SER A 113 -19.48 -0.98 -26.49
N GLY A 114 -18.93 0.16 -26.93
CA GLY A 114 -19.69 1.38 -27.23
C GLY A 114 -20.10 1.62 -28.69
N VAL A 115 -19.62 0.82 -29.65
CA VAL A 115 -19.86 1.07 -31.08
C VAL A 115 -21.12 0.35 -31.56
N GLY A 116 -22.28 0.96 -31.34
CA GLY A 116 -23.53 0.40 -31.83
C GLY A 116 -24.77 1.25 -31.55
N GLY A 117 -24.84 2.48 -32.08
CA GLY A 117 -26.07 3.28 -31.91
C GLY A 117 -26.10 4.66 -32.53
N GLY A 118 -25.36 4.93 -33.61
CA GLY A 118 -25.39 6.20 -34.33
C GLY A 118 -26.62 6.33 -35.24
N GLY A 119 -27.82 6.44 -34.66
CA GLY A 119 -29.01 6.94 -35.35
C GLY A 119 -28.92 8.45 -35.47
N SER A 120 -28.44 8.94 -36.62
CA SER A 120 -28.42 10.36 -36.96
C SER A 120 -29.85 10.89 -37.08
N ARG A 121 -30.30 11.69 -36.11
CA ARG A 121 -31.45 12.59 -36.26
C ARG A 121 -31.03 13.99 -35.84
N GLY A 122 -30.99 14.86 -36.83
CA GLY A 122 -30.70 16.27 -36.67
C GLY A 122 -31.75 17.02 -35.85
N GLY A 123 -31.30 18.13 -35.27
CA GLY A 123 -32.14 19.12 -34.61
C GLY A 123 -31.27 20.32 -34.27
N GLY A 124 -31.49 21.42 -34.99
CA GLY A 124 -30.81 22.70 -34.80
C GLY A 124 -31.33 23.52 -33.61
N GLY A 125 -30.60 24.59 -33.30
CA GLY A 125 -30.93 25.61 -32.30
C GLY A 125 -29.64 26.14 -31.68
N SER A 126 -29.02 27.20 -32.20
CA SER A 126 -29.30 28.62 -31.95
C SER A 126 -29.08 29.08 -30.50
N GLY A 127 -27.99 29.84 -30.31
CA GLY A 127 -27.99 31.14 -29.62
C GLY A 127 -28.05 31.18 -28.09
N GLY A 128 -26.98 31.69 -27.45
CA GLY A 128 -27.04 32.15 -26.06
C GLY A 128 -25.71 32.67 -25.55
N SER A 129 -25.65 33.97 -25.26
CA SER A 129 -24.46 34.76 -24.92
C SER A 129 -24.38 35.03 -23.40
N ARG A 130 -23.20 35.51 -22.94
CA ARG A 130 -22.87 36.16 -21.65
C ARG A 130 -22.76 35.17 -20.45
N GLY A 131 -21.78 35.27 -19.56
CA GLY A 131 -20.97 36.38 -19.07
C GLY A 131 -21.03 36.32 -17.54
N GLY A 132 -19.90 36.45 -16.83
CA GLY A 132 -19.93 36.47 -15.36
C GLY A 132 -18.58 36.27 -14.70
N SER A 133 -17.82 37.36 -14.58
CA SER A 133 -16.82 37.52 -13.53
C SER A 133 -17.49 37.55 -12.16
N ALA A 134 -16.85 36.94 -11.16
CA ALA A 134 -17.04 37.30 -9.76
C ALA A 134 -15.71 37.20 -9.03
N ALA A 135 -15.23 38.37 -8.60
CA ALA A 135 -14.21 38.55 -7.58
C ALA A 135 -14.89 38.66 -6.20
N GLY A 136 -14.21 38.20 -5.16
CA GLY A 136 -14.50 38.46 -3.74
C GLY A 136 -13.37 37.87 -2.91
N ARG A 137 -12.44 38.68 -2.38
CA ARG A 137 -12.43 39.28 -1.02
C ARG A 137 -12.55 38.21 0.08
N GLY A 138 -11.72 38.12 1.11
CA GLY A 138 -10.61 38.94 1.57
C GLY A 138 -10.18 38.48 2.99
N ALA A 139 -8.92 38.80 3.32
CA ALA A 139 -8.34 39.10 4.64
C ALA A 139 -8.72 38.27 5.89
N ALA A 140 -7.70 37.67 6.52
CA ALA A 140 -7.42 37.94 7.93
C ALA A 140 -5.90 37.87 8.18
N SER A 141 -5.34 39.03 8.49
CA SER A 141 -4.02 39.24 9.09
C SER A 141 -4.13 39.00 10.59
N PHE A 142 -3.23 38.20 11.16
CA PHE A 142 -2.91 38.25 12.59
C PHE A 142 -1.39 38.22 12.75
N GLY A 143 -0.83 39.39 13.00
CA GLY A 143 0.44 39.53 13.69
C GLY A 143 0.22 39.32 15.18
N GLY A 144 1.06 38.49 15.78
CA GLY A 144 1.14 38.27 17.21
C GLY A 144 2.56 37.85 17.54
N ALA A 145 3.38 38.84 17.87
CA ALA A 145 4.70 38.62 18.44
C ALA A 145 4.55 38.01 19.84
N SER A 146 5.32 36.95 20.12
CA SER A 146 5.71 36.62 21.47
C SER A 146 7.16 36.12 21.43
N GLU A 147 8.03 36.90 22.07
CA GLU A 147 9.41 36.55 22.33
C GLU A 147 9.51 35.56 23.50
N ALA A 148 10.59 34.77 23.45
CA ALA A 148 11.30 34.09 24.54
C ALA A 148 10.60 32.93 25.28
N SER A 149 11.08 31.71 25.02
CA SER A 149 11.94 31.03 26.00
C SER A 149 12.70 29.88 25.33
N GLY A 150 14.02 29.82 25.58
CA GLY A 150 14.90 28.86 24.95
C GLY A 150 14.82 27.46 25.57
N SER A 151 15.01 26.44 24.73
CA SER A 151 15.51 25.14 25.18
C SER A 151 16.35 24.50 24.08
N HIS A 152 17.50 23.99 24.48
CA HIS A 152 18.56 23.43 23.65
C HIS A 152 18.06 22.29 22.74
N GLY A 153 18.00 22.56 21.43
CA GLY A 153 17.90 21.53 20.40
C GLY A 153 19.30 21.07 20.00
N ALA A 154 19.62 19.82 20.28
CA ALA A 154 20.85 19.18 19.85
C ALA A 154 20.88 19.12 18.32
N SER A 155 21.72 19.94 17.69
CA SER A 155 22.08 19.79 16.29
C SER A 155 22.80 18.46 16.11
N LEU A 156 22.12 17.47 15.53
CA LEU A 156 22.79 16.34 14.91
C LEU A 156 23.77 16.87 13.84
N PRO A 157 24.95 16.26 13.66
CA PRO A 157 25.92 16.77 12.72
C PRO A 157 25.34 16.72 11.31
N ALA A 158 25.20 17.90 10.70
CA ALA A 158 25.06 18.00 9.25
C ALA A 158 26.27 17.30 8.63
N VAL A 159 26.03 16.17 7.95
CA VAL A 159 26.98 15.57 7.02
C VAL A 159 27.19 16.58 5.90
N SER A 160 28.17 17.45 6.09
CA SER A 160 28.78 18.23 5.01
C SER A 160 29.62 17.27 4.18
N GLY A 161 28.96 16.57 3.25
CA GLY A 161 29.62 15.85 2.17
C GLY A 161 30.36 16.85 1.28
N SER A 162 31.66 16.92 1.46
CA SER A 162 32.58 17.70 0.63
C SER A 162 32.53 17.16 -0.80
N ALA A 163 31.90 17.90 -1.71
CA ALA A 163 31.89 17.60 -3.14
C ALA A 163 33.27 17.94 -3.74
N SER A 164 34.10 16.92 -3.95
CA SER A 164 35.30 17.02 -4.77
C SER A 164 35.36 15.87 -5.77
N GLY A 165 35.28 16.23 -7.05
CA GLY A 165 36.00 15.53 -8.12
C GLY A 165 35.23 14.47 -8.92
N GLY A 166 34.59 14.91 -10.00
CA GLY A 166 34.72 14.32 -11.34
C GLY A 166 34.45 12.82 -11.51
N GLY A 167 33.24 12.50 -11.97
CA GLY A 167 32.91 11.18 -12.50
C GLY A 167 31.55 11.21 -13.18
N SER A 168 31.54 11.53 -14.48
CA SER A 168 30.37 11.43 -15.34
C SER A 168 29.89 9.97 -15.42
N GLY A 169 28.76 9.67 -14.79
CA GLY A 169 28.01 8.42 -14.94
C GLY A 169 26.53 8.75 -14.83
N GLY A 170 25.81 8.63 -15.94
CA GLY A 170 24.47 9.19 -16.11
C GLY A 170 23.48 8.73 -15.05
N ALA A 171 22.92 9.70 -14.33
CA ALA A 171 21.59 9.58 -13.78
C ALA A 171 20.66 9.33 -14.98
N GLY A 172 20.31 8.06 -15.18
CA GLY A 172 19.24 7.66 -16.08
C GLY A 172 17.95 8.27 -15.54
N SER A 173 17.66 9.47 -16.01
CA SER A 173 16.37 10.12 -15.84
C SER A 173 15.30 9.12 -16.26
N PHE A 174 14.59 8.55 -15.29
CA PHE A 174 13.39 7.73 -15.52
C PHE A 174 12.20 8.60 -15.99
N THR A 175 12.46 9.79 -16.52
CA THR A 175 11.57 10.50 -17.45
C THR A 175 11.59 9.73 -18.78
N GLY A 176 11.03 8.53 -18.78
CA GLY A 176 10.57 7.93 -20.02
C GLY A 176 9.68 8.96 -20.70
N ASP A 177 10.03 9.29 -21.94
CA ASP A 177 9.35 10.24 -22.83
C ASP A 177 7.83 10.04 -22.73
N ALA A 178 7.22 10.83 -21.85
CA ALA A 178 5.79 10.83 -21.63
C ALA A 178 5.19 11.54 -22.84
N SER A 179 4.91 10.76 -23.89
CA SER A 179 4.01 11.20 -24.95
C SER A 179 2.79 11.83 -24.28
N ALA A 180 2.60 13.12 -24.54
CA ALA A 180 1.67 14.02 -23.87
C ALA A 180 0.16 13.70 -24.10
N ASP A 181 -0.19 12.49 -24.53
CA ASP A 181 -1.53 12.12 -24.99
C ASP A 181 -2.30 11.17 -24.04
N SER A 182 -1.79 10.89 -22.83
CA SER A 182 -2.56 10.15 -21.81
C SER A 182 -2.50 10.84 -20.44
N ALA A 183 -3.13 12.00 -20.33
CA ALA A 183 -3.19 12.81 -19.10
C ALA A 183 -3.99 12.18 -17.93
N ASP A 184 -4.63 11.03 -18.11
CA ASP A 184 -5.62 10.50 -17.15
C ASP A 184 -5.16 9.30 -16.30
N VAL A 185 -3.94 8.80 -16.47
CA VAL A 185 -3.43 7.69 -15.63
C VAL A 185 -2.35 8.21 -14.68
N PRO A 186 -2.59 8.26 -13.36
CA PRO A 186 -1.57 8.63 -12.40
C PRO A 186 -0.33 7.75 -12.59
N PRO A 187 0.89 8.33 -12.60
CA PRO A 187 2.10 7.53 -12.72
C PRO A 187 2.17 6.54 -11.55
N LEU A 188 2.40 5.26 -11.85
CA LEU A 188 2.95 4.33 -10.87
C LEU A 188 4.28 4.92 -10.41
N GLY A 189 4.43 5.15 -9.11
CA GLY A 189 5.55 5.92 -8.56
C GLY A 189 6.21 5.24 -7.38
N GLY A 190 7.49 5.53 -7.22
CA GLY A 190 8.25 5.39 -5.98
C GLY A 190 8.84 6.75 -5.59
N VAL A 191 9.61 6.79 -4.52
CA VAL A 191 10.25 8.03 -3.99
C VAL A 191 11.37 8.62 -4.86
N GLY A 192 11.47 8.23 -6.13
CA GLY A 192 12.36 8.86 -7.12
C GLY A 192 13.82 8.39 -7.09
N VAL A 193 14.14 7.35 -6.33
CA VAL A 193 15.48 6.73 -6.29
C VAL A 193 15.41 5.26 -6.73
N SER A 194 16.56 4.71 -7.15
CA SER A 194 16.66 3.27 -7.43
C SER A 194 16.47 2.46 -6.14
N THR A 195 16.08 1.18 -6.28
CA THR A 195 15.85 0.33 -5.12
C THR A 195 17.18 -0.01 -4.43
N SER A 196 18.25 -0.20 -5.20
CA SER A 196 19.62 -0.34 -4.68
C SER A 196 20.03 0.82 -3.75
N VAL A 197 19.89 2.07 -4.22
CA VAL A 197 20.21 3.28 -3.44
C VAL A 197 19.34 3.39 -2.19
N PHE A 198 18.07 3.02 -2.28
CA PHE A 198 17.17 2.99 -1.12
C PHE A 198 17.62 1.96 -0.08
N ILE A 199 18.07 0.76 -0.51
CA ILE A 199 18.61 -0.28 0.36
C ILE A 199 19.91 0.18 1.03
N GLU A 200 20.82 0.83 0.29
CA GLU A 200 22.05 1.41 0.86
C GLU A 200 21.72 2.46 1.93
N SER A 201 20.76 3.34 1.66
CA SER A 201 20.28 4.35 2.62
C SER A 201 19.70 3.69 3.87
N THR A 202 18.94 2.62 3.70
CA THR A 202 18.37 1.80 4.79
C THR A 202 19.47 1.17 5.64
N ALA A 203 20.52 0.66 4.99
CA ALA A 203 21.67 0.08 5.69
C ALA A 203 22.45 1.12 6.49
N ALA A 204 22.67 2.32 5.93
CA ALA A 204 23.27 3.42 6.65
C ALA A 204 22.40 3.84 7.85
N ALA A 205 21.09 3.97 7.65
CA ALA A 205 20.14 4.34 8.69
C ALA A 205 20.09 3.35 9.86
N SER A 206 20.31 2.06 9.62
CA SER A 206 20.33 1.04 10.67
C SER A 206 21.39 1.31 11.75
N GLN A 207 22.43 2.08 11.41
CA GLN A 207 23.54 2.42 12.31
C GLN A 207 23.28 3.70 13.12
N LEU A 208 22.15 4.39 12.91
CA LEU A 208 21.83 5.61 13.62
C LEU A 208 21.72 5.34 15.13
N PRO A 209 22.45 6.08 15.98
CA PRO A 209 22.42 5.92 17.43
C PRO A 209 21.20 6.62 18.05
N MET A 210 20.01 6.33 17.56
CA MET A 210 18.76 6.95 18.01
C MET A 210 18.12 6.13 19.12
N SER A 211 17.77 6.78 20.23
CA SER A 211 16.98 6.21 21.32
C SER A 211 15.49 6.21 21.00
N LYS A 212 14.70 5.45 21.79
CA LYS A 212 13.24 5.38 21.66
C LYS A 212 12.57 6.76 21.77
N GLY A 213 13.00 7.58 22.73
CA GLY A 213 12.47 8.93 22.95
C GLY A 213 12.80 9.88 21.80
N GLU A 214 14.07 9.93 21.40
CA GLU A 214 14.53 10.75 20.25
C GLU A 214 13.80 10.37 18.97
N PHE A 215 13.52 9.08 18.76
CA PHE A 215 12.74 8.63 17.62
C PHE A 215 11.30 9.12 17.63
N MET A 216 10.64 9.13 18.79
CA MET A 216 9.24 9.61 18.87
C MET A 216 9.13 11.09 18.50
N ASP A 217 10.09 11.91 18.94
CA ASP A 217 10.17 13.33 18.58
C ASP A 217 10.49 13.49 17.08
N TYR A 218 11.52 12.78 16.60
CA TYR A 218 11.86 12.74 15.18
C TYR A 218 10.67 12.35 14.30
N TYR A 219 9.93 11.31 14.67
CA TYR A 219 8.80 10.79 13.89
C TYR A 219 7.67 11.82 13.83
N ARG A 220 7.37 12.48 14.96
CA ARG A 220 6.38 13.58 15.01
C ARG A 220 6.77 14.71 14.06
N ASP A 221 8.03 15.15 14.11
CA ASP A 221 8.52 16.25 13.27
C ASP A 221 8.45 15.88 11.79
N ARG A 222 8.85 14.65 11.41
CA ARG A 222 8.76 14.16 10.03
C ARG A 222 7.33 14.03 9.52
N VAL A 223 6.40 13.58 10.36
CA VAL A 223 4.97 13.53 10.00
C VAL A 223 4.42 14.95 9.76
N GLN A 224 4.79 15.92 10.59
CA GLN A 224 4.36 17.32 10.41
C GLN A 224 4.95 17.93 9.14
N GLU A 225 6.24 17.72 8.89
CA GLU A 225 6.92 18.17 7.67
C GLU A 225 6.28 17.56 6.42
N ALA A 226 6.02 16.25 6.44
CA ALA A 226 5.35 15.55 5.35
C ALA A 226 3.92 16.08 5.10
N ALA A 227 3.17 16.39 6.15
CA ALA A 227 1.84 16.97 6.03
C ALA A 227 1.87 18.35 5.35
N LEU A 228 2.85 19.19 5.73
CA LEU A 228 3.04 20.52 5.15
C LEU A 228 3.43 20.44 3.68
N LEU A 229 4.44 19.63 3.34
CA LEU A 229 4.89 19.45 1.95
C LEU A 229 3.79 18.81 1.08
N ALA A 230 3.06 17.82 1.59
CA ALA A 230 1.94 17.21 0.87
C ALA A 230 0.81 18.21 0.58
N HIS A 231 0.54 19.13 1.51
CA HIS A 231 -0.43 20.21 1.29
C HIS A 231 0.06 21.21 0.23
N GLN A 232 1.33 21.60 0.29
CA GLN A 232 1.94 22.53 -0.65
C GLN A 232 2.05 21.94 -2.07
N ALA A 233 2.40 20.66 -2.20
CA ALA A 233 2.48 19.95 -3.47
C ALA A 233 1.13 19.93 -4.24
N ALA A 234 0.00 20.05 -3.53
CA ALA A 234 -1.31 20.18 -4.18
C ALA A 234 -1.49 21.52 -4.92
N VAL A 235 -0.66 22.52 -4.63
CA VAL A 235 -0.70 23.87 -5.21
C VAL A 235 0.52 24.15 -6.10
N ASP A 236 1.68 23.63 -5.71
CA ASP A 236 2.96 23.87 -6.38
C ASP A 236 3.67 22.54 -6.73
N PRO A 237 3.70 22.14 -8.02
CA PRO A 237 4.37 20.92 -8.47
C PRO A 237 5.87 20.90 -8.19
N THR A 238 6.53 22.05 -7.97
CA THR A 238 7.97 22.08 -7.66
C THR A 238 8.28 21.48 -6.29
N VAL A 239 7.31 21.47 -5.37
CA VAL A 239 7.41 20.91 -4.02
C VAL A 239 7.33 19.36 -4.05
N GLU A 240 6.85 18.76 -5.13
CA GLU A 240 6.78 17.29 -5.26
C GLU A 240 8.16 16.64 -5.13
N GLN A 241 9.21 17.30 -5.63
CA GLN A 241 10.58 16.80 -5.52
C GLN A 241 11.09 16.86 -4.08
N GLU A 242 10.77 17.92 -3.33
CA GLU A 242 11.12 18.04 -1.91
C GLU A 242 10.41 16.97 -1.08
N LEU A 243 9.13 16.72 -1.38
CA LEU A 243 8.37 15.64 -0.75
C LEU A 243 8.97 14.26 -1.06
N ALA A 244 9.41 14.02 -2.30
CA ALA A 244 10.06 12.77 -2.68
C ALA A 244 11.36 12.53 -1.89
N VAL A 245 12.20 13.55 -1.75
CA VAL A 245 13.43 13.49 -0.95
C VAL A 245 13.11 13.21 0.52
N LEU A 246 12.12 13.90 1.09
CA LEU A 246 11.69 13.66 2.47
C LEU A 246 11.20 12.22 2.66
N MET A 247 10.37 11.70 1.75
CA MET A 247 9.82 10.34 1.86
C MET A 247 10.89 9.26 1.67
N HIS A 248 11.90 9.49 0.82
CA HIS A 248 13.06 8.61 0.73
C HIS A 248 13.83 8.57 2.06
N GLN A 249 14.20 9.73 2.60
CA GLN A 249 14.93 9.79 3.86
C GLN A 249 14.11 9.15 5.00
N PHE A 250 12.85 9.58 5.16
CA PHE A 250 11.99 9.09 6.23
C PHE A 250 11.73 7.58 6.11
N GLY A 251 11.42 7.09 4.91
CA GLY A 251 11.19 5.65 4.66
C GLY A 251 12.42 4.79 4.93
N SER A 252 13.60 5.20 4.45
CA SER A 252 14.85 4.45 4.66
C SER A 252 15.31 4.49 6.12
N GLU A 253 15.15 5.62 6.81
CA GLU A 253 15.44 5.75 8.24
C GLU A 253 14.53 4.86 9.09
N MET A 254 13.23 4.89 8.82
CA MET A 254 12.24 4.02 9.45
C MET A 254 12.59 2.54 9.27
N ILE A 255 12.84 2.10 8.05
CA ILE A 255 13.14 0.68 7.75
C ILE A 255 14.49 0.27 8.36
N GLY A 256 15.49 1.15 8.31
CA GLY A 256 16.80 0.89 8.93
C GLY A 256 16.66 0.66 10.43
N LEU A 257 15.85 1.48 11.11
CA LEU A 257 15.56 1.31 12.53
C LEU A 257 14.73 0.05 12.82
N VAL A 258 13.79 -0.36 11.95
CA VAL A 258 13.07 -1.66 12.08
C VAL A 258 14.04 -2.83 12.12
N LEU A 259 15.13 -2.75 11.36
CA LEU A 259 16.13 -3.81 11.29
C LEU A 259 17.07 -3.84 12.51
N SER A 260 17.42 -2.68 13.07
CA SER A 260 18.45 -2.60 14.12
C SER A 260 17.93 -2.37 15.54
N ARG A 261 16.69 -1.87 15.70
CA ARG A 261 16.15 -1.42 17.00
C ARG A 261 14.89 -2.19 17.37
N MET A 262 15.06 -3.15 18.28
CA MET A 262 13.99 -3.96 18.86
C MET A 262 12.85 -3.14 19.49
N TRP A 263 13.19 -2.03 20.15
CA TRP A 263 12.21 -1.16 20.79
C TRP A 263 11.23 -0.51 19.79
N LEU A 264 11.54 -0.51 18.49
CA LEU A 264 10.64 0.05 17.48
C LEU A 264 9.36 -0.78 17.34
N PHE A 265 9.42 -2.09 17.57
CA PHE A 265 8.22 -2.95 17.55
C PHE A 265 7.24 -2.60 18.66
N GLU A 266 7.74 -2.11 19.81
CA GLU A 266 6.88 -1.63 20.90
C GLU A 266 6.08 -0.38 20.50
N LEU A 267 6.58 0.39 19.52
CA LEU A 267 5.94 1.64 19.08
C LEU A 267 4.81 1.42 18.07
N PHE A 268 4.71 0.25 17.42
CA PHE A 268 3.62 -0.03 16.47
C PHE A 268 2.23 0.01 17.10
N ASN A 269 2.13 -0.27 18.39
CA ASN A 269 0.88 -0.20 19.16
C ASN A 269 0.85 0.98 20.14
N LEU A 270 1.83 1.90 20.08
CA LEU A 270 1.84 3.05 20.97
C LEU A 270 1.11 4.23 20.32
N ASN A 271 0.13 4.79 21.02
CA ASN A 271 -0.43 6.08 20.65
C ASN A 271 0.52 7.20 21.10
N PHE A 272 1.11 7.94 20.16
CA PHE A 272 2.14 8.95 20.47
C PHE A 272 1.60 10.21 21.15
N VAL A 273 0.27 10.36 21.26
CA VAL A 273 -0.38 11.46 21.98
C VAL A 273 -0.75 11.05 23.40
N THR A 274 -1.37 9.88 23.58
CA THR A 274 -1.84 9.43 24.90
C THR A 274 -0.80 8.63 25.67
N GLY A 275 0.20 8.06 25.00
CA GLY A 275 1.17 7.14 25.60
C GLY A 275 0.61 5.75 25.89
N GLU A 276 -0.64 5.47 25.50
CA GLU A 276 -1.28 4.18 25.72
C GLU A 276 -0.83 3.16 24.66
N THR A 277 -0.55 1.94 25.11
CA THR A 277 -0.28 0.79 24.23
C THR A 277 -1.59 0.11 23.86
N LYS A 278 -2.11 0.41 22.66
CA LYS A 278 -3.33 -0.17 22.11
C LYS A 278 -3.24 -0.26 20.59
N GLU A 279 -3.77 -1.34 20.03
CA GLU A 279 -3.90 -1.47 18.58
C GLU A 279 -4.70 -0.29 17.98
N ALA A 280 -4.23 0.26 16.87
CA ALA A 280 -4.92 1.31 16.16
C ALA A 280 -6.28 0.81 15.63
N PRO A 281 -7.36 1.59 15.76
CA PRO A 281 -8.69 1.15 15.36
C PRO A 281 -8.78 0.89 13.85
N ALA A 282 -9.50 -0.15 13.42
CA ALA A 282 -9.64 -0.52 12.00
C ALA A 282 -10.08 0.64 11.08
N ALA A 283 -10.97 1.52 11.58
CA ALA A 283 -11.45 2.68 10.85
C ALA A 283 -10.35 3.70 10.48
N LEU A 284 -9.24 3.74 11.25
CA LEU A 284 -8.08 4.56 10.92
C LEU A 284 -7.44 4.06 9.61
N TRP A 285 -7.28 2.76 9.43
CA TRP A 285 -6.68 2.17 8.23
C TRP A 285 -7.59 2.28 7.00
N ASP A 286 -8.92 2.20 7.18
CA ASP A 286 -9.88 2.48 6.11
C ASP A 286 -9.78 3.94 5.65
N ARG A 287 -9.57 4.88 6.58
CA ARG A 287 -9.33 6.30 6.25
C ARG A 287 -8.01 6.47 5.49
N VAL A 288 -6.92 5.87 5.98
CA VAL A 288 -5.59 5.92 5.34
C VAL A 288 -5.70 5.47 3.87
N THR A 289 -6.24 4.27 3.64
CA THR A 289 -6.37 3.69 2.29
C THR A 289 -7.38 4.47 1.42
N GLY A 290 -8.44 5.02 2.02
CA GLY A 290 -9.38 5.92 1.35
C GLY A 290 -8.73 7.21 0.82
N CYS A 291 -7.77 7.78 1.55
CA CYS A 291 -7.05 8.99 1.16
C CYS A 291 -6.02 8.76 0.03
N MET A 292 -5.45 7.55 -0.06
CA MET A 292 -4.37 7.22 -0.99
C MET A 292 -4.79 7.08 -2.46
N LYS A 293 -6.09 6.92 -2.73
CA LYS A 293 -6.66 6.86 -4.09
C LYS A 293 -5.87 5.92 -5.02
N PHE A 294 -5.68 4.67 -4.59
CA PHE A 294 -4.94 3.69 -5.38
C PHE A 294 -5.51 3.53 -6.79
N THR A 295 -4.62 3.38 -7.77
CA THR A 295 -5.00 2.88 -9.09
C THR A 295 -5.50 1.42 -8.98
N PRO A 296 -6.33 0.94 -9.91
CA PRO A 296 -6.78 -0.46 -9.91
C PRO A 296 -5.62 -1.46 -9.88
N THR A 297 -4.53 -1.16 -10.58
CA THR A 297 -3.31 -1.97 -10.61
C THR A 297 -2.60 -1.97 -9.26
N GLN A 298 -2.39 -0.80 -8.63
CA GLN A 298 -1.80 -0.74 -7.27
C GLN A 298 -2.64 -1.54 -6.28
N ALA A 299 -3.96 -1.34 -6.31
CA ALA A 299 -4.91 -2.03 -5.44
C ALA A 299 -4.80 -3.56 -5.62
N HIS A 300 -4.75 -4.04 -6.87
CA HIS A 300 -4.55 -5.45 -7.17
C HIS A 300 -3.19 -5.97 -6.68
N THR A 301 -2.09 -5.25 -6.91
CA THR A 301 -0.76 -5.63 -6.42
C THR A 301 -0.73 -5.71 -4.90
N LEU A 302 -1.31 -4.73 -4.19
CA LEU A 302 -1.42 -4.74 -2.73
C LEU A 302 -2.26 -5.93 -2.22
N ALA A 303 -3.30 -6.33 -2.94
CA ALA A 303 -4.07 -7.53 -2.61
C ALA A 303 -3.25 -8.84 -2.78
N LEU A 304 -2.36 -8.90 -3.78
CA LEU A 304 -1.42 -10.01 -3.94
C LEU A 304 -0.41 -10.05 -2.78
N ILE A 305 0.15 -8.89 -2.41
CA ILE A 305 1.03 -8.76 -1.25
C ILE A 305 0.32 -9.21 0.03
N SER A 306 -0.92 -8.78 0.23
CA SER A 306 -1.70 -9.17 1.40
C SER A 306 -1.92 -10.68 1.47
N THR A 307 -2.33 -11.32 0.36
CA THR A 307 -2.49 -12.79 0.33
C THR A 307 -1.19 -13.51 0.69
N TRP A 308 -0.05 -13.04 0.16
CA TRP A 308 1.25 -13.61 0.50
C TRP A 308 1.62 -13.38 1.97
N TRP A 309 1.41 -12.15 2.46
CA TRP A 309 1.69 -11.74 3.83
C TRP A 309 0.87 -12.52 4.84
N ASP A 310 -0.45 -12.67 4.63
CA ASP A 310 -1.35 -13.44 5.49
C ASP A 310 -0.87 -14.90 5.63
N GLY A 311 -0.35 -15.47 4.55
CA GLY A 311 0.27 -16.80 4.55
C GLY A 311 1.56 -16.89 5.37
N GLN A 312 2.39 -15.83 5.40
CA GLN A 312 3.59 -15.79 6.23
C GLN A 312 3.25 -15.51 7.71
N ASP A 313 2.36 -14.55 7.96
CA ASP A 313 2.00 -14.11 9.31
C ASP A 313 1.25 -15.22 10.06
N SER A 314 0.34 -15.96 9.41
CA SER A 314 -0.35 -17.09 10.04
C SER A 314 0.61 -18.16 10.58
N VAL A 315 1.62 -18.55 9.79
CA VAL A 315 2.66 -19.49 10.22
C VAL A 315 3.47 -18.93 11.39
N LEU A 316 3.82 -17.64 11.34
CA LEU A 316 4.55 -16.96 12.41
C LEU A 316 3.73 -16.81 13.70
N VAL A 317 2.43 -16.53 13.60
CA VAL A 317 1.50 -16.50 14.74
C VAL A 317 1.45 -17.88 15.40
N GLU A 318 1.19 -18.94 14.63
CA GLU A 318 1.11 -20.31 15.14
C GLU A 318 2.40 -20.72 15.88
N GLN A 319 3.56 -20.42 15.32
CA GLN A 319 4.85 -20.71 15.96
C GLN A 319 5.07 -19.88 17.24
N ARG A 320 4.72 -18.60 17.24
CA ARG A 320 4.79 -17.74 18.45
C ARG A 320 3.89 -18.26 19.57
N GLU A 321 2.65 -18.64 19.24
CA GLU A 321 1.69 -19.19 20.21
C GLU A 321 2.20 -20.51 20.80
N ALA A 322 2.78 -21.39 19.97
CA ALA A 322 3.36 -22.65 20.44
C ALA A 322 4.54 -22.42 21.40
N LEU A 323 5.44 -21.48 21.08
CA LEU A 323 6.57 -21.12 21.95
C LEU A 323 6.09 -20.49 23.27
N ALA A 324 5.12 -19.59 23.21
CA ALA A 324 4.55 -18.98 24.41
C ALA A 324 3.88 -20.04 25.31
N ALA A 325 3.11 -20.97 24.72
CA ALA A 325 2.49 -22.06 25.46
C ALA A 325 3.52 -23.00 26.11
N ALA A 326 4.63 -23.30 25.41
CA ALA A 326 5.73 -24.08 25.95
C ALA A 326 6.41 -23.37 27.13
N ALA A 327 6.67 -22.07 27.01
CA ALA A 327 7.29 -21.25 28.06
C ALA A 327 6.43 -21.23 29.33
N LEU A 328 5.12 -21.06 29.19
CA LEU A 328 4.18 -21.00 30.31
C LEU A 328 4.01 -22.35 31.03
N LYS A 329 4.25 -23.47 30.34
CA LYS A 329 4.11 -24.82 30.93
C LYS A 329 5.25 -25.16 31.90
N ALA A 330 6.43 -24.59 31.72
CA ALA A 330 7.61 -24.84 32.53
C ALA A 330 8.39 -23.54 32.79
N PRO A 331 7.82 -22.62 33.59
CA PRO A 331 8.42 -21.30 33.82
C PRO A 331 9.76 -21.36 34.57
N ASP A 332 9.97 -22.39 35.39
CA ASP A 332 11.19 -22.56 36.20
C ASP A 332 12.31 -23.33 35.47
N ASP A 333 12.06 -23.85 34.27
CA ASP A 333 13.04 -24.58 33.46
C ASP A 333 13.92 -23.61 32.66
N VAL A 334 15.02 -23.18 33.27
CA VAL A 334 15.93 -22.16 32.69
C VAL A 334 16.50 -22.57 31.33
N GLU A 335 16.80 -23.86 31.11
CA GLU A 335 17.33 -24.34 29.83
C GLU A 335 16.27 -24.20 28.74
N LEU A 336 15.04 -24.65 29.01
CA LEU A 336 13.93 -24.49 28.08
C LEU A 336 13.62 -23.01 27.79
N GLN A 337 13.65 -22.13 28.81
CA GLN A 337 13.40 -20.70 28.60
C GLN A 337 14.48 -20.05 27.71
N ALA A 338 15.74 -20.48 27.84
CA ALA A 338 16.83 -20.01 26.97
C ALA A 338 16.62 -20.46 25.51
N ASP A 339 16.25 -21.72 25.29
CA ASP A 339 15.95 -22.25 23.96
C ASP A 339 14.76 -21.51 23.31
N ILE A 340 13.70 -21.25 24.08
CA ILE A 340 12.54 -20.50 23.61
C ILE A 340 12.90 -19.06 23.26
N ALA A 341 13.76 -18.41 24.05
CA ALA A 341 14.23 -17.05 23.76
C ALA A 341 15.06 -16.99 22.47
N GLU A 342 15.90 -18.00 22.22
CA GLU A 342 16.64 -18.12 20.96
C GLU A 342 15.69 -18.33 19.77
N GLU A 343 14.73 -19.26 19.88
CA GLU A 343 13.77 -19.52 18.82
C GLU A 343 12.90 -18.29 18.54
N THR A 344 12.44 -17.59 19.57
CA THR A 344 11.66 -16.35 19.43
C THR A 344 12.47 -15.28 18.70
N SER A 345 13.77 -15.16 18.99
CA SER A 345 14.67 -14.25 18.28
C SER A 345 14.82 -14.63 16.81
N ARG A 346 14.87 -15.94 16.50
CA ARG A 346 14.91 -16.45 15.13
C ARG A 346 13.62 -16.19 14.37
N LEU A 347 12.46 -16.40 15.01
CA LEU A 347 11.15 -16.08 14.45
C LEU A 347 11.01 -14.58 14.13
N LEU A 348 11.52 -13.71 15.01
CA LEU A 348 11.50 -12.29 14.73
C LEU A 348 12.41 -11.91 13.56
N GLY A 349 13.59 -12.51 13.46
CA GLY A 349 14.46 -12.36 12.29
C GLY A 349 13.76 -12.80 10.99
N HIS A 350 12.98 -13.89 11.05
CA HIS A 350 12.15 -14.33 9.93
C HIS A 350 11.04 -13.33 9.60
N TYR A 351 10.33 -12.82 10.61
CA TYR A 351 9.32 -11.77 10.44
C TYR A 351 9.89 -10.53 9.76
N GLN A 352 11.04 -10.03 10.22
CA GLN A 352 11.74 -8.90 9.59
C GLN A 352 12.13 -9.21 8.14
N ALA A 353 12.62 -10.42 7.86
CA ALA A 353 13.01 -10.85 6.52
C ALA A 353 11.83 -10.90 5.53
N CYS A 354 10.61 -11.08 6.03
CA CYS A 354 9.38 -11.00 5.24
C CYS A 354 8.84 -9.56 5.15
N LEU A 355 8.86 -8.82 6.27
CA LEU A 355 8.31 -7.46 6.37
C LEU A 355 9.09 -6.44 5.53
N VAL A 356 10.42 -6.42 5.67
CA VAL A 356 11.24 -5.35 5.12
C VAL A 356 11.20 -5.29 3.58
N PRO A 357 11.27 -6.41 2.83
CA PRO A 357 11.12 -6.35 1.38
C PRO A 357 9.81 -5.73 0.92
N VAL A 358 8.71 -5.99 1.64
CA VAL A 358 7.42 -5.34 1.37
C VAL A 358 7.50 -3.84 1.61
N MET A 359 8.07 -3.41 2.75
CA MET A 359 8.24 -1.99 3.05
C MET A 359 9.10 -1.27 2.01
N VAL A 360 10.19 -1.89 1.54
CA VAL A 360 11.03 -1.34 0.47
C VAL A 360 10.22 -1.20 -0.82
N LEU A 361 9.48 -2.24 -1.24
CA LEU A 361 8.63 -2.16 -2.43
C LEU A 361 7.57 -1.07 -2.35
N LEU A 362 6.95 -0.90 -1.17
CA LEU A 362 5.99 0.19 -0.94
C LEU A 362 6.61 1.55 -1.24
N ASN A 363 7.84 1.78 -0.77
CA ASN A 363 8.55 3.04 -0.95
C ASN A 363 9.13 3.23 -2.38
N THR A 364 9.65 2.18 -3.01
CA THR A 364 10.43 2.33 -4.26
C THR A 364 9.65 2.05 -5.53
N ALA A 365 8.52 1.34 -5.45
CA ALA A 365 7.83 0.86 -6.66
C ALA A 365 6.31 1.04 -6.64
N LEU A 366 5.68 0.95 -5.47
CA LEU A 366 4.22 0.84 -5.39
C LEU A 366 3.53 2.15 -5.06
N LEU A 367 4.06 2.95 -4.13
CA LEU A 367 3.41 4.16 -3.64
C LEU A 367 4.16 5.41 -4.10
N THR A 368 3.40 6.39 -4.61
CA THR A 368 3.96 7.71 -4.92
C THR A 368 4.42 8.43 -3.65
N PRO A 369 5.29 9.45 -3.73
CA PRO A 369 5.66 10.26 -2.56
C PRO A 369 4.45 10.81 -1.81
N LEU A 370 3.44 11.30 -2.53
CA LEU A 370 2.21 11.81 -1.92
C LEU A 370 1.42 10.70 -1.20
N GLN A 371 1.33 9.51 -1.79
CA GLN A 371 0.69 8.36 -1.16
C GLN A 371 1.45 7.90 0.10
N MET A 372 2.79 7.87 0.05
CA MET A 372 3.62 7.59 1.23
C MET A 372 3.42 8.63 2.33
N ALA A 373 3.38 9.92 1.98
CA ALA A 373 3.11 10.97 2.95
C ALA A 373 1.72 10.79 3.59
N GLN A 374 0.70 10.46 2.80
CA GLN A 374 -0.64 10.16 3.31
C GLN A 374 -0.64 8.92 4.22
N TYR A 375 0.15 7.89 3.93
CA TYR A 375 0.30 6.70 4.77
C TYR A 375 0.77 7.07 6.19
N TYR A 376 1.81 7.90 6.30
CA TYR A 376 2.32 8.36 7.60
C TYR A 376 1.41 9.39 8.28
N VAL A 377 0.95 10.42 7.53
CA VAL A 377 0.16 11.53 8.07
C VAL A 377 -1.21 11.07 8.56
N GLN A 378 -1.89 10.20 7.80
CA GLN A 378 -3.23 9.73 8.17
C GLN A 378 -3.21 8.67 9.27
N ALA A 379 -2.06 8.03 9.50
CA ALA A 379 -1.86 7.08 10.59
C ALA A 379 -1.64 7.76 11.95
N TRP A 380 -1.23 9.04 11.97
CA TRP A 380 -1.08 9.80 13.21
C TRP A 380 -2.36 9.73 14.08
N PRO A 381 -2.26 9.46 15.39
CA PRO A 381 -1.06 9.45 16.24
C PRO A 381 -0.33 8.10 16.39
N TYR A 382 -0.59 7.14 15.50
CA TYR A 382 0.04 5.83 15.51
C TYR A 382 1.15 5.73 14.44
N MET A 383 2.04 4.76 14.62
CA MET A 383 2.92 4.33 13.54
C MET A 383 2.16 3.45 12.54
N PRO A 384 2.48 3.53 11.24
CA PRO A 384 1.92 2.63 10.25
C PRO A 384 2.29 1.17 10.50
N VAL A 385 1.30 0.29 10.49
CA VAL A 385 1.47 -1.17 10.67
C VAL A 385 1.01 -1.89 9.41
N LEU A 386 1.84 -2.79 8.89
CA LEU A 386 1.62 -3.42 7.58
C LEU A 386 0.34 -4.28 7.53
N THR A 387 0.13 -5.18 8.49
CA THR A 387 -1.02 -6.10 8.50
C THR A 387 -2.36 -5.37 8.38
N PRO A 388 -2.74 -4.46 9.30
CA PRO A 388 -4.05 -3.81 9.21
C PRO A 388 -4.17 -2.87 8.01
N PHE A 389 -3.06 -2.29 7.53
CA PHE A 389 -3.03 -1.54 6.28
C PHE A 389 -3.37 -2.41 5.07
N LEU A 390 -2.75 -3.58 4.93
CA LEU A 390 -3.01 -4.51 3.83
C LEU A 390 -4.43 -5.07 3.89
N THR A 391 -4.95 -5.37 5.08
CA THR A 391 -6.36 -5.78 5.26
C THR A 391 -7.32 -4.66 4.81
N ALA A 392 -7.03 -3.39 5.12
CA ALA A 392 -7.82 -2.26 4.63
C ALA A 392 -7.75 -2.12 3.11
N CYS A 393 -6.57 -2.33 2.50
CA CYS A 393 -6.41 -2.35 1.05
C CYS A 393 -7.28 -3.44 0.39
N GLN A 394 -7.30 -4.66 0.94
CA GLN A 394 -8.15 -5.75 0.45
C GLN A 394 -9.65 -5.38 0.50
N ARG A 395 -10.12 -4.79 1.61
CA ARG A 395 -11.51 -4.32 1.73
C ARG A 395 -11.85 -3.28 0.66
N GLN A 396 -10.97 -2.30 0.46
CA GLN A 396 -11.15 -1.27 -0.56
C GLN A 396 -11.21 -1.87 -1.98
N CYS A 397 -10.35 -2.86 -2.28
CA CYS A 397 -10.36 -3.58 -3.56
C CYS A 397 -11.69 -4.30 -3.80
N ALA A 398 -12.22 -4.97 -2.76
CA ALA A 398 -13.50 -5.66 -2.84
C ALA A 398 -14.65 -4.68 -3.11
N GLU A 399 -14.64 -3.50 -2.46
CA GLU A 399 -15.65 -2.46 -2.68
C GLU A 399 -15.58 -1.85 -4.09
N ILE A 400 -14.39 -1.60 -4.64
CA ILE A 400 -14.22 -1.14 -6.02
C ILE A 400 -14.79 -2.18 -7.00
N SER A 401 -14.48 -3.46 -6.77
CA SER A 401 -14.95 -4.56 -7.61
C SER A 401 -16.48 -4.69 -7.58
N LYS A 402 -17.11 -4.56 -6.41
CA LYS A 402 -18.58 -4.57 -6.26
C LYS A 402 -19.23 -3.40 -6.99
N ARG A 403 -18.68 -2.18 -6.89
CA ARG A 403 -19.21 -1.00 -7.59
C ARG A 403 -19.14 -1.15 -9.11
N SER A 404 -18.03 -1.69 -9.62
CA SER A 404 -17.86 -1.97 -11.05
C SER A 404 -18.84 -3.02 -11.56
N ALA A 405 -19.16 -4.05 -10.76
CA ALA A 405 -20.15 -5.06 -11.11
C ALA A 405 -21.60 -4.54 -11.04
N GLY A 406 -21.92 -3.68 -10.06
CA GLY A 406 -23.27 -3.15 -9.83
C GLY A 406 -23.71 -2.04 -10.81
N GLY A 407 -22.76 -1.35 -11.45
CA GLY A 407 -23.05 -0.23 -12.37
C GLY A 407 -23.71 -0.61 -13.70
N SER A 408 -23.87 -1.91 -13.99
CA SER A 408 -24.48 -2.42 -15.23
C SER A 408 -25.95 -2.82 -15.07
N ALA A 409 -26.61 -2.44 -13.97
CA ALA A 409 -28.06 -2.57 -13.90
C ALA A 409 -28.67 -1.79 -15.08
N PRO A 410 -29.40 -2.46 -15.99
CA PRO A 410 -29.98 -1.78 -17.13
C PRO A 410 -30.88 -0.69 -16.58
N ARG A 411 -30.61 0.57 -16.96
CA ARG A 411 -31.59 1.65 -16.84
C ARG A 411 -32.81 1.16 -17.60
N GLY A 412 -33.74 0.55 -16.87
CA GLY A 412 -35.00 0.10 -17.40
C GLY A 412 -35.62 1.30 -18.08
N GLY A 413 -35.74 1.22 -19.40
CA GLY A 413 -36.48 2.20 -20.18
C GLY A 413 -37.86 2.28 -19.56
N GLY A 414 -38.14 3.42 -18.91
CA GLY A 414 -39.46 3.76 -18.41
C GLY A 414 -40.42 3.87 -19.57
N GLY A 415 -40.98 2.74 -19.98
CA GLY A 415 -42.25 2.67 -20.69
C GLY A 415 -43.33 2.96 -19.67
N GLY A 416 -44.02 4.09 -19.85
CA GLY A 416 -45.09 4.53 -18.99
C GLY A 416 -46.29 3.57 -18.93
N GLY A 417 -46.99 3.64 -17.82
CA GLY A 417 -48.24 2.93 -17.49
C GLY A 417 -48.21 2.65 -15.99
N GLY A 418 -48.97 3.29 -15.12
CA GLY A 418 -50.33 3.78 -15.26
C GLY A 418 -51.18 3.04 -14.22
N GLY A 419 -51.32 3.64 -13.03
CA GLY A 419 -52.42 3.41 -12.09
C GLY A 419 -52.46 2.10 -11.28
N GLY A 420 -52.69 2.23 -9.96
CA GLY A 420 -53.46 1.21 -9.22
C GLY A 420 -52.91 0.76 -7.87
N ALA A 421 -53.49 1.33 -6.80
CA ALA A 421 -53.92 0.67 -5.55
C ALA A 421 -52.92 -0.04 -4.60
N ARG A 422 -52.78 0.59 -3.42
CA ARG A 422 -52.92 0.06 -2.04
C ARG A 422 -52.74 -1.45 -1.74
N GLY A 423 -51.93 -1.71 -0.71
CA GLY A 423 -51.99 -2.89 0.18
C GLY A 423 -50.60 -3.21 0.75
N ALA A 424 -50.19 -2.69 1.91
CA ALA A 424 -50.45 -3.23 3.25
C ALA A 424 -50.15 -4.74 3.40
N ALA A 425 -48.94 -5.08 3.87
CA ALA A 425 -48.71 -6.22 4.77
C ALA A 425 -47.33 -6.11 5.44
N ALA A 426 -47.35 -6.15 6.77
CA ALA A 426 -46.21 -6.19 7.67
C ALA A 426 -45.84 -7.63 8.04
N ARG A 427 -44.56 -7.85 8.39
CA ARG A 427 -43.97 -8.72 9.44
C ARG A 427 -42.48 -8.90 9.09
N ALA A 428 -41.46 -8.56 9.89
CA ALA A 428 -41.14 -8.70 11.33
C ALA A 428 -40.11 -9.82 11.58
N ALA A 429 -39.14 -9.48 12.45
CA ALA A 429 -38.05 -10.26 13.06
C ALA A 429 -36.80 -10.52 12.17
N ALA A 430 -35.56 -10.31 12.62
CA ALA A 430 -35.05 -10.37 13.99
C ALA A 430 -34.09 -9.22 14.35
N ALA A 431 -34.22 -8.76 15.58
CA ALA A 431 -33.24 -7.99 16.35
C ALA A 431 -32.74 -8.90 17.51
N ASP A 432 -31.70 -8.41 18.17
CA ASP A 432 -31.09 -8.83 19.45
C ASP A 432 -29.93 -9.83 19.41
N ALA A 433 -28.73 -9.30 19.62
CA ALA A 433 -28.07 -9.42 20.93
C ALA A 433 -26.98 -8.32 21.05
N ASP A 434 -27.41 -7.17 21.57
CA ASP A 434 -26.55 -6.15 22.16
C ASP A 434 -26.54 -6.44 23.66
N ALA A 435 -25.42 -6.94 24.18
CA ALA A 435 -25.24 -7.24 25.58
C ALA A 435 -24.53 -6.07 26.23
N ALA A 436 -25.33 -5.20 26.85
CA ALA A 436 -24.86 -4.24 27.85
C ALA A 436 -24.25 -5.02 29.02
N VAL A 437 -23.00 -4.71 29.34
CA VAL A 437 -22.35 -5.10 30.59
C VAL A 437 -22.69 -4.02 31.60
N ASP A 438 -23.47 -4.39 32.62
CA ASP A 438 -23.65 -3.63 33.85
C ASP A 438 -22.28 -3.48 34.53
N GLU A 439 -21.82 -2.24 34.69
CA GLU A 439 -20.73 -1.89 35.59
C GLU A 439 -21.33 -1.79 37.00
N ASP A 440 -21.19 -2.86 37.78
CA ASP A 440 -21.39 -2.81 39.23
C ASP A 440 -20.24 -1.98 39.83
N GLU A 441 -20.58 -0.77 40.28
CA GLU A 441 -19.77 0.09 41.13
C GLU A 441 -19.59 -0.57 42.50
N ASP A 442 -18.51 -1.32 42.69
CA ASP A 442 -18.05 -1.73 44.02
C ASP A 442 -17.30 -0.55 44.67
N ASP A 443 -17.99 0.09 45.61
CA ASP A 443 -17.45 1.05 46.58
C ASP A 443 -16.32 0.39 47.42
N GLU A 444 -15.06 0.58 47.02
CA GLU A 444 -13.91 0.26 47.88
C GLU A 444 -13.75 1.32 48.98
N GLU A 445 -14.23 0.93 50.17
CA GLU A 445 -14.07 1.58 51.46
C GLU A 445 -12.58 1.79 51.81
N MET A 446 -12.11 3.04 51.76
CA MET A 446 -10.76 3.44 52.20
C MET A 446 -10.61 3.27 53.72
N PRO A 447 -9.58 2.55 54.22
CA PRO A 447 -9.30 2.47 55.64
C PRO A 447 -8.78 3.82 56.19
N PRO A 448 -9.09 4.17 57.45
CA PRO A 448 -8.71 5.45 58.02
C PRO A 448 -7.21 5.53 58.31
N ASP A 449 -6.65 6.70 58.01
CA ASP A 449 -5.32 7.14 58.41
C ASP A 449 -5.11 6.94 59.92
N SER A 450 -4.00 6.28 60.26
CA SER A 450 -3.53 6.14 61.63
C SER A 450 -2.38 7.12 61.86
N ASP A 451 -2.56 8.01 62.85
CA ASP A 451 -1.58 8.92 63.43
C ASP A 451 -0.32 8.23 63.99
#